data_AF-A0A1G8A9M9-F1
#
_entry.id   AF-A0A1G8A9M9-F1
#
_cell.length_a   1.000
_cell.length_b   1.000
_cell.length_c   1.000
_cell.angle_alpha   90.00
_cell.angle_beta   90.00
_cell.angle_gamma   90.00
#
_symmetry.space_group_name_H-M   'P 1'
#
loop_
_entity.id
_entity.type
_entity.pdbx_description
1 polymer ?
#
loop_
_entity_poly.entity_id
_entity_poly.type
_entity_poly.pdbx_seq_one_letter_code
_entity_poly.pdbx_strand_id
1 'polypeptide(L)'
;MAYKVNSLEEMPNALSYLIESVEALQSKVNALQHKQASNSPKWMDIDELCAYLPSHPAKQTVYGWVSTKQIPVHKINKALAFLQSEIDDWLKNKSHKTQDDLMEEARRFVESKKIIR
;
A
#
# COMPACT_ATOMS: atom_id res chain seq x y z
N MET A 1 -20.69 21.34 17.79
CA MET A 1 -21.60 22.48 18.07
C MET A 1 -20.79 23.75 17.83
N ALA A 2 -21.32 24.72 17.07
CA ALA A 2 -20.63 25.99 16.84
C ALA A 2 -20.74 26.86 18.10
N TYR A 3 -19.60 27.31 18.63
CA TYR A 3 -19.54 28.20 19.80
C TYR A 3 -20.09 29.59 19.42
N LYS A 4 -21.07 30.11 20.17
CA LYS A 4 -21.72 31.40 19.91
C LYS A 4 -21.60 32.30 21.15
N VAL A 5 -21.00 33.48 20.96
CA VAL A 5 -20.87 34.52 22.00
C VAL A 5 -22.12 35.38 22.01
N ASN A 6 -22.78 35.52 23.16
CA ASN A 6 -24.02 36.30 23.28
C ASN A 6 -23.84 37.58 24.12
N SER A 7 -22.74 37.71 24.88
CA SER A 7 -22.40 38.91 25.68
C SER A 7 -20.89 39.18 25.72
N LEU A 8 -20.52 40.44 25.97
CA LEU A 8 -19.12 40.89 26.12
C LEU A 8 -18.39 40.21 27.29
N GLU A 9 -19.11 39.84 28.36
CA GLU A 9 -18.54 39.16 29.52
C GLU A 9 -18.14 37.70 29.22
N GLU A 10 -18.71 37.09 28.17
CA GLU A 10 -18.37 35.74 27.72
C GLU A 10 -17.09 35.71 26.87
N MET A 11 -16.53 36.87 26.55
CA MET A 11 -15.39 37.03 25.65
C MET A 11 -14.12 36.30 26.11
N PRO A 12 -13.74 36.29 27.41
CA PRO A 12 -12.59 35.51 27.88
C PRO A 12 -12.76 34.00 27.62
N ASN A 13 -13.96 33.47 27.84
CA ASN A 13 -14.25 32.05 27.63
C ASN A 13 -14.28 31.69 26.14
N ALA A 14 -14.74 32.63 25.29
CA ALA A 14 -14.73 32.48 23.85
C ALA A 14 -13.30 32.39 23.29
N LEU A 15 -12.40 33.21 23.84
CA LEU A 15 -10.98 33.20 23.46
C LEU A 15 -10.31 31.90 23.90
N SER A 16 -10.56 31.41 25.12
CA SER A 16 -10.05 30.10 25.57
C SER A 16 -10.50 28.98 24.64
N TYR A 17 -11.78 28.94 24.28
CA TYR A 17 -12.31 27.95 23.34
C TYR A 17 -11.64 28.02 21.96
N LEU A 18 -11.37 29.24 21.46
CA LEU A 18 -10.66 29.43 20.20
C LEU A 18 -9.21 28.95 20.27
N ILE A 19 -8.50 29.24 21.36
CA ILE A 19 -7.11 28.80 21.57
C ILE A 19 -7.07 27.27 21.55
N GLU A 20 -7.91 26.60 22.35
CA GLU A 20 -7.99 25.14 22.39
C GLU A 20 -8.36 24.54 21.03
N SER A 21 -9.31 25.16 20.33
CA SER A 21 -9.74 24.72 19.00
C SER A 21 -8.62 24.85 17.96
N VAL A 22 -7.85 25.93 18.02
CA VAL A 22 -6.69 26.16 17.13
C VAL A 22 -5.58 25.15 17.42
N GLU A 23 -5.27 24.87 18.69
CA GLU A 23 -4.27 23.86 19.07
C GLU A 23 -4.68 22.44 18.63
N ALA A 24 -5.96 22.09 18.80
CA ALA A 24 -6.51 20.82 18.34
C ALA A 24 -6.49 20.69 16.82
N LEU A 25 -6.79 21.79 16.09
CA LEU A 25 -6.67 21.84 14.64
C LEU A 25 -5.22 21.70 14.19
N GLN A 26 -4.29 22.42 14.80
CA GLN A 26 -2.87 22.33 14.48
C GLN A 26 -2.35 20.90 14.66
N SER A 27 -2.74 20.23 15.75
CA SER A 27 -2.37 18.83 16.01
C SER A 27 -2.91 17.88 14.94
N LYS A 28 -4.18 18.05 14.55
CA LYS A 28 -4.80 17.25 13.47
C LYS A 28 -4.14 17.50 12.12
N VAL A 29 -3.85 18.76 11.78
CA VAL A 29 -3.16 19.13 10.54
C VAL A 29 -1.78 18.50 10.48
N ASN A 30 -0.99 18.58 11.56
CA ASN A 30 0.34 17.98 11.62
C ASN A 30 0.28 16.45 11.43
N ALA A 31 -0.68 15.77 12.09
CA ALA A 31 -0.90 14.34 11.94
C ALA A 31 -1.29 13.95 10.49
N LEU A 32 -2.13 14.75 9.85
CA LEU A 32 -2.54 14.55 8.46
C LEU A 32 -1.40 14.82 7.48
N GLN A 33 -0.58 15.86 7.69
CA GLN A 33 0.59 16.14 6.87
C GLN A 33 1.61 15.00 6.91
N HIS A 34 1.88 14.43 8.09
CA HIS A 34 2.75 13.25 8.21
C HIS A 34 2.18 12.02 7.49
N LYS A 35 0.85 11.85 7.47
CA LYS A 35 0.18 10.78 6.73
C LYS A 35 0.17 11.01 5.21
N GLN A 36 0.20 12.27 4.76
CA GLN A 36 0.07 12.63 3.35
C GLN A 36 1.42 12.73 2.63
N ALA A 37 2.51 13.06 3.35
CA ALA A 37 3.88 13.05 2.82
C ALA A 37 4.35 11.66 2.34
N SER A 38 3.67 10.57 2.73
CA SER A 38 3.95 9.21 2.25
C SER A 38 3.08 8.75 1.08
N ASN A 39 2.16 9.58 0.55
CA ASN A 39 1.14 9.15 -0.42
C ASN A 39 1.44 9.51 -1.88
N SER A 40 2.61 10.08 -2.19
CA SER A 40 3.03 10.12 -3.59
C SER A 40 3.27 8.67 -4.05
N PRO A 41 2.65 8.20 -5.14
CA PRO A 41 2.86 6.85 -5.64
C PRO A 41 4.34 6.66 -5.97
N LYS A 42 5.04 5.88 -5.13
CA LYS A 42 6.44 5.55 -5.36
C LYS A 42 6.51 4.44 -6.39
N TRP A 43 6.93 4.82 -7.59
CA TRP A 43 7.23 3.91 -8.68
C TRP A 43 8.66 3.40 -8.54
N MET A 44 8.85 2.13 -8.85
CA MET A 44 10.15 1.47 -8.86
C MET A 44 10.39 0.85 -10.23
N ASP A 45 11.63 0.86 -10.69
CA ASP A 45 12.06 0.03 -11.82
C ASP A 45 12.36 -1.42 -11.39
N ILE A 46 12.86 -2.25 -12.31
CA ILE A 46 13.18 -3.65 -12.02
C ILE A 46 14.37 -3.81 -11.06
N ASP A 47 15.39 -2.94 -11.15
CA ASP A 47 16.56 -2.97 -10.27
C ASP A 47 16.16 -2.57 -8.85
N GLU A 48 15.39 -1.49 -8.73
CA GLU A 48 14.83 -1.02 -7.47
C GLU A 48 13.91 -2.07 -6.83
N LEU A 49 13.07 -2.74 -7.63
CA LEU A 49 12.24 -3.84 -7.14
C LEU A 49 13.08 -5.02 -6.64
N CYS A 50 14.14 -5.40 -7.36
CA CYS A 50 15.02 -6.49 -6.92
C CYS A 50 15.68 -6.17 -5.57
N ALA A 51 16.08 -4.91 -5.36
CA ALA A 51 16.64 -4.45 -4.08
C ALA A 51 15.57 -4.30 -2.97
N TYR A 52 14.33 -3.99 -3.35
CA TYR A 52 13.23 -3.81 -2.41
C TYR A 52 12.70 -5.14 -1.83
N LEU A 53 12.68 -6.19 -2.64
CA LEU A 53 12.15 -7.48 -2.23
C LEU A 53 13.09 -8.19 -1.23
N PRO A 54 12.58 -8.72 -0.10
CA PRO A 54 13.43 -9.32 0.95
C PRO A 54 14.36 -10.45 0.48
N SER A 55 13.90 -11.25 -0.49
CA SER A 55 14.68 -12.37 -1.03
C SER A 55 15.71 -11.96 -2.08
N HIS A 56 15.79 -10.67 -2.44
CA HIS A 56 16.67 -10.11 -3.46
C HIS A 56 16.73 -10.96 -4.76
N PRO A 57 15.58 -11.21 -5.41
CA PRO A 57 15.53 -12.07 -6.57
C PRO A 57 16.31 -11.48 -7.75
N ALA A 58 16.90 -12.32 -8.58
CA ALA A 58 17.52 -11.88 -9.83
C ALA A 58 16.46 -11.35 -10.82
N LYS A 59 16.86 -10.42 -11.70
CA LYS A 59 15.97 -9.84 -12.73
C LYS A 59 15.25 -10.90 -13.56
N GLN A 60 15.93 -11.98 -13.91
CA GLN A 60 15.33 -13.08 -14.68
C GLN A 60 14.13 -13.71 -13.96
N THR A 61 14.22 -13.90 -12.65
CA THR A 61 13.13 -14.42 -11.83
C THR A 61 11.96 -13.44 -11.81
N VAL A 62 12.23 -12.15 -11.66
CA VAL A 62 11.20 -11.10 -11.71
C VAL A 62 10.51 -11.05 -13.08
N TYR A 63 11.26 -11.14 -14.18
CA TYR A 63 10.68 -11.26 -15.52
C TYR A 63 9.80 -12.50 -15.67
N GLY A 64 10.18 -13.62 -15.04
CA GLY A 64 9.35 -14.83 -14.97
C GLY A 64 8.03 -14.60 -14.23
N TRP A 65 8.04 -13.86 -13.12
CA TRP A 65 6.81 -13.49 -12.40
C TRP A 65 5.94 -12.52 -13.19
N VAL A 66 6.55 -11.57 -13.90
CA VAL A 66 5.83 -10.63 -14.78
C VAL A 66 5.13 -11.39 -15.92
N SER A 67 5.81 -12.33 -16.57
CA SER A 67 5.22 -13.09 -17.69
C SER A 67 4.09 -14.02 -17.24
N THR A 68 4.20 -14.60 -16.04
CA THR A 68 3.18 -15.44 -15.42
C THR A 68 2.10 -14.66 -14.67
N LYS A 69 2.16 -13.30 -14.70
CA LYS A 69 1.25 -12.39 -13.99
C LYS A 69 1.15 -12.67 -12.49
N GLN A 70 2.24 -13.16 -11.89
CA GLN A 70 2.31 -13.46 -10.47
C GLN A 70 2.63 -12.24 -9.61
N ILE A 71 3.14 -11.16 -10.21
CA ILE A 71 3.50 -9.91 -9.52
C ILE A 71 2.78 -8.72 -10.19
N PRO A 72 2.25 -7.74 -9.42
CA PRO A 72 1.68 -6.52 -9.99
C PRO A 72 2.73 -5.76 -10.81
N VAL A 73 2.37 -5.30 -12.00
CA VAL A 73 3.28 -4.58 -12.90
C VAL A 73 2.49 -3.63 -13.80
N HIS A 74 3.08 -2.47 -14.05
CA HIS A 74 2.56 -1.44 -14.94
C HIS A 74 3.52 -1.19 -16.09
N LYS A 75 2.98 -0.68 -17.21
CA LYS A 75 3.78 -0.27 -18.36
C LYS A 75 3.73 1.25 -18.50
N ILE A 76 4.84 1.92 -18.18
CA ILE A 76 5.00 3.37 -18.27
C ILE A 76 6.05 3.67 -19.33
N ASN A 77 5.71 4.42 -20.38
CA ASN A 77 6.64 4.80 -21.45
C ASN A 77 7.43 3.61 -22.06
N LYS A 78 6.75 2.47 -22.24
CA LYS A 78 7.33 1.18 -22.73
C LYS A 78 8.27 0.46 -21.74
N ALA A 79 8.54 1.00 -20.57
CA ALA A 79 9.25 0.33 -19.49
C ALA A 79 8.29 -0.35 -18.50
N LEU A 80 8.77 -1.39 -17.83
CA LEU A 80 8.06 -1.98 -16.68
C LEU A 80 8.28 -1.08 -15.47
N ALA A 81 7.20 -0.77 -14.77
CA ALA A 81 7.20 0.00 -13.54
C ALA A 81 6.36 -0.71 -12.48
N PHE A 82 6.79 -0.62 -11.24
CA PHE A 82 6.19 -1.31 -10.11
C PHE A 82 5.76 -0.28 -9.08
N LEU A 83 4.47 -0.25 -8.73
CA LEU A 83 3.98 0.66 -7.70
C LEU A 83 4.26 0.04 -6.33
N GLN A 84 5.04 0.71 -5.49
CA GLN A 84 5.48 0.16 -4.20
C GLN A 84 4.31 -0.33 -3.34
N SER A 85 3.20 0.42 -3.28
CA SER A 85 2.02 0.03 -2.49
C SER A 85 1.37 -1.28 -2.98
N GLU A 86 1.36 -1.54 -4.28
CA GLU A 86 0.84 -2.81 -4.83
C GLU A 86 1.78 -3.98 -4.51
N ILE A 87 3.10 -3.72 -4.54
CA ILE A 87 4.10 -4.72 -4.15
C ILE A 87 3.96 -5.05 -2.65
N ASP A 88 3.73 -4.04 -1.80
CA ASP A 88 3.50 -4.24 -0.36
C ASP A 88 2.26 -5.08 -0.10
N ASP A 89 1.15 -4.78 -0.77
CA ASP A 89 -0.08 -5.54 -0.64
C ASP A 89 0.06 -6.96 -1.22
N TRP A 90 0.78 -7.10 -2.32
CA TRP A 90 1.13 -8.41 -2.87
C TRP A 90 1.98 -9.23 -1.90
N LEU A 91 2.97 -8.64 -1.22
CA LEU A 91 3.80 -9.32 -0.23
C LEU A 91 2.96 -9.80 0.97
N LYS A 92 2.04 -8.96 1.47
CA LYS A 92 1.10 -9.36 2.53
C LYS A 92 0.26 -10.56 2.11
N ASN A 93 -0.27 -10.54 0.89
CA ASN A 93 -1.12 -11.62 0.38
C ASN A 93 -0.34 -12.90 0.05
N LYS A 94 0.91 -12.78 -0.44
CA LYS A 94 1.76 -13.93 -0.80
C LYS A 94 2.18 -14.76 0.41
N SER A 95 2.30 -14.14 1.59
CA SER A 95 2.56 -14.86 2.84
C SER A 95 1.43 -15.83 3.23
N HIS A 96 0.26 -15.75 2.58
CA HIS A 96 -0.90 -16.59 2.86
C HIS A 96 -1.13 -17.71 1.84
N LYS A 97 -0.21 -17.98 0.89
CA LYS A 97 -0.28 -19.26 0.16
C LYS A 97 -0.01 -20.38 1.15
N THR A 98 -1.08 -20.89 1.73
CA THR A 98 -1.05 -21.97 2.70
C THR A 98 -0.63 -23.25 2.00
N GLN A 99 -0.20 -24.25 2.77
CA GLN A 99 0.08 -25.60 2.25
C GLN A 99 -1.12 -26.14 1.45
N ASP A 100 -2.33 -25.68 1.74
CA ASP A 100 -3.57 -26.05 1.06
C ASP A 100 -3.61 -25.55 -0.39
N ASP A 101 -3.26 -24.28 -0.63
CA ASP A 101 -3.17 -23.72 -2.00
C ASP A 101 -2.15 -24.47 -2.86
N LEU A 102 -1.03 -24.87 -2.24
CA LEU A 102 0.02 -25.64 -2.92
C LEU A 102 -0.44 -27.08 -3.22
N MET A 103 -1.23 -27.68 -2.32
CA MET A 103 -1.80 -29.01 -2.50
C MET A 103 -2.90 -29.01 -3.56
N GLU A 104 -3.71 -27.95 -3.62
CA GLU A 104 -4.76 -27.74 -4.63
C GLU A 104 -4.16 -27.58 -6.04
N GLU A 105 -3.09 -26.78 -6.18
CA GLU A 105 -2.33 -26.66 -7.43
C GLU A 105 -1.74 -28.02 -7.87
N ALA A 106 -1.18 -28.79 -6.93
CA ALA A 106 -0.65 -30.14 -7.21
C ALA A 106 -1.75 -31.12 -7.64
N ARG A 107 -2.93 -31.09 -7.00
CA ARG A 107 -4.09 -31.93 -7.37
C ARG A 107 -4.57 -31.63 -8.79
N ARG A 108 -4.76 -30.34 -9.13
CA ARG A 108 -5.17 -29.90 -10.46
C ARG A 108 -4.20 -30.34 -11.55
N PHE A 109 -2.90 -30.31 -11.26
CA PHE A 109 -1.88 -30.79 -12.18
C PHE A 109 -2.02 -32.29 -12.46
N VAL A 110 -2.19 -33.11 -11.41
CA VAL A 110 -2.38 -34.56 -11.55
C VAL A 110 -3.68 -34.89 -12.31
N GLU A 111 -4.77 -34.18 -12.05
CA GLU A 111 -6.05 -34.37 -12.75
C GLU A 111 -5.93 -34.03 -14.24
N SER A 112 -5.25 -32.93 -14.59
CA SER A 112 -5.03 -32.56 -15.99
C SER A 112 -4.22 -33.60 -16.79
N LYS A 113 -3.34 -34.35 -16.11
CA LYS A 113 -2.53 -35.43 -16.69
C LYS A 113 -3.30 -36.75 -16.80
N LYS A 114 -4.36 -36.94 -16.02
CA LYS A 114 -5.18 -38.17 -16.01
C LYS A 114 -6.13 -38.24 -17.21
N ILE A 115 -6.49 -37.11 -17.80
CA ILE A 115 -7.36 -37.01 -18.99
C ILE A 115 -6.62 -37.41 -20.30
N ILE A 116 -5.30 -37.48 -20.28
CA ILE A 116 -4.45 -37.76 -21.48
C ILE A 116 -4.02 -39.24 -21.56
N ARG A 117 -4.53 -40.13 -20.69
CA ARG A 117 -4.25 -41.58 -20.75
C ARG A 117 -5.48 -42.39 -21.11
#